data_AF-A0A1A3BB90-F1
#
_entry.id   AF-A0A1A3BB90-F1
#
_cell.length_a   1.000
_cell.length_b   1.000
_cell.length_c   1.000
_cell.angle_alpha   90.00
_cell.angle_beta   90.00
_cell.angle_gamma   90.00
#
_symmetry.space_group_name_H-M   'P 1'
#
loop_
_entity.id
_entity.type
_entity.pdbx_description
1 polymer ?
#
loop_
_entity_poly.entity_id
_entity_poly.type
_entity_poly.pdbx_seq_one_letter_code
_entity_poly.pdbx_strand_id
1 'polypeptide(L)'
;MYVNRLIASSLIPGQVRGRMLNRLGHNIHPTAGINPHQFIGAKTGLTVGAHSVINYGCFFDLGAATTLGAGVGVLQRCSGPPISCPHVMIITP
;
A
#
# COMPACT_ATOMS: atom_id res chain seq x y z
N MET A 1 -6.73 11.50 -8.68
CA MET A 1 -7.30 11.67 -7.32
C MET A 1 -6.27 12.30 -6.38
N TYR A 2 -6.58 13.44 -5.75
CA TYR A 2 -5.68 14.12 -4.80
C TYR A 2 -5.27 13.24 -3.60
N VAL A 3 -6.15 12.31 -3.20
CA VAL A 3 -5.94 11.37 -2.10
C VAL A 3 -4.71 10.48 -2.32
N ASN A 4 -4.53 9.95 -3.53
CA ASN A 4 -3.35 9.14 -3.86
C ASN A 4 -2.07 9.95 -3.81
N ARG A 5 -2.10 11.24 -4.17
CA ARG A 5 -0.92 12.11 -4.13
C ARG A 5 -0.46 12.39 -2.69
N LEU A 6 -1.41 12.50 -1.76
CA LEU A 6 -1.12 12.65 -0.34
C LEU A 6 -0.60 11.34 0.26
N ILE A 7 -1.29 10.22 0.04
CA ILE A 7 -0.89 8.91 0.57
C ILE A 7 0.46 8.47 -0.02
N ALA A 8 0.70 8.72 -1.30
CA ALA A 8 1.97 8.43 -1.95
C ALA A 8 3.12 9.35 -1.48
N SER A 9 2.84 10.46 -0.79
CA SER A 9 3.88 11.42 -0.41
C SER A 9 4.83 10.84 0.65
N SER A 10 6.13 11.02 0.42
CA SER A 10 7.20 10.71 1.38
C SER A 10 7.19 11.60 2.62
N LEU A 11 6.42 12.69 2.60
CA LEU A 11 6.25 13.59 3.75
C LEU A 11 5.36 12.99 4.85
N ILE A 12 4.58 11.95 4.53
CA ILE A 12 3.67 11.32 5.49
C ILE A 12 4.36 10.08 6.11
N PRO A 13 4.53 10.02 7.44
CA PRO A 13 5.05 8.84 8.12
C PRO A 13 4.16 7.62 7.90
N GLY A 14 4.75 6.41 7.85
CA GLY A 14 4.01 5.17 7.56
C GLY A 14 2.84 4.89 8.52
N GLN A 15 3.01 5.20 9.80
CA GLN A 15 1.95 5.04 10.82
C GLN A 15 0.77 6.00 10.59
N VAL A 16 1.06 7.25 10.17
CA VAL A 16 0.03 8.24 9.85
C VAL A 16 -0.70 7.85 8.57
N ARG A 17 0.04 7.33 7.57
CA ARG A 17 -0.53 6.81 6.32
C ARG A 17 -1.55 5.69 6.58
N GLY A 18 -1.22 4.74 7.46
CA GLY A 18 -2.16 3.68 7.86
C GLY A 18 -3.44 4.23 8.48
N ARG A 19 -3.33 5.24 9.35
CA ARG A 19 -4.51 5.92 9.94
C ARG A 19 -5.33 6.68 8.90
N MET A 20 -4.69 7.34 7.94
CA MET A 20 -5.39 8.02 6.84
C MET A 20 -6.14 7.04 5.94
N LEU A 21 -5.53 5.90 5.63
CA LEU A 21 -6.18 4.81 4.90
C LEU A 21 -7.37 4.23 5.68
N ASN A 22 -7.25 4.07 7.00
CA ASN A 22 -8.38 3.70 7.85
C ASN A 22 -9.54 4.69 7.77
N ARG A 23 -9.24 6.00 7.79
CA ARG A 23 -10.27 7.04 7.65
C ARG A 23 -10.96 7.04 6.28
N LEU A 24 -10.32 6.49 5.26
CA LEU A 24 -10.92 6.36 3.92
C LEU A 24 -11.79 5.11 3.80
N GLY A 25 -11.68 4.16 4.74
CA GLY A 25 -12.47 2.93 4.81
C GLY A 25 -11.68 1.64 4.56
N HIS A 26 -10.35 1.70 4.62
CA HIS A 26 -9.49 0.51 4.68
C HIS A 26 -9.36 -0.01 6.12
N ASN A 27 -8.79 -1.21 6.29
CA ASN A 27 -8.52 -1.81 7.60
C ASN A 27 -7.02 -2.12 7.75
N ILE A 28 -6.27 -1.14 8.24
CA ILE A 28 -4.83 -1.17 8.43
C ILE A 28 -4.53 -1.28 9.92
N HIS A 29 -3.84 -2.33 10.31
CA HIS A 29 -3.38 -2.49 11.69
C HIS A 29 -2.40 -1.37 12.09
N PRO A 30 -2.46 -0.81 13.31
CA PRO A 30 -1.59 0.29 13.75
C PRO A 30 -0.08 -0.02 13.70
N THR A 31 0.30 -1.30 13.78
CA THR A 31 1.70 -1.75 13.69
C THR A 31 2.14 -2.08 12.26
N ALA A 32 1.24 -1.99 11.26
CA ALA A 32 1.61 -2.19 9.87
C ALA A 32 2.42 -1.00 9.36
N GLY A 33 3.50 -1.29 8.65
CA GLY A 33 4.34 -0.31 7.97
C GLY A 33 3.91 -0.17 6.51
N ILE A 34 3.54 1.04 6.09
CA ILE A 34 3.25 1.33 4.69
C ILE A 34 4.24 2.39 4.24
N ASN A 35 5.06 2.11 3.23
CA ASN A 35 6.03 3.05 2.66
C ASN A 35 5.36 3.99 1.63
N PRO A 36 5.95 5.15 1.27
CA PRO A 36 5.38 6.06 0.27
C PRO A 36 5.38 5.48 -1.15
N HIS A 37 4.89 6.28 -2.09
CA HIS A 37 4.75 5.96 -3.52
C HIS A 37 3.81 4.77 -3.80
N GLN A 38 2.85 4.54 -2.91
CA GLN A 38 1.77 3.58 -3.12
C GLN A 38 0.73 4.16 -4.07
N PHE A 39 0.10 3.30 -4.85
CA PHE A 39 -1.16 3.62 -5.52
C PHE A 39 -2.28 2.74 -4.95
N ILE A 40 -3.40 3.39 -4.61
CA ILE A 40 -4.59 2.75 -4.07
C ILE A 40 -5.75 3.07 -5.03
N GLY A 41 -6.29 2.07 -5.71
CA GLY A 41 -7.29 2.21 -6.76
C GLY A 41 -8.72 2.39 -6.26
N ALA A 42 -9.04 1.89 -5.06
CA ALA A 42 -10.37 1.98 -4.46
C ALA A 42 -10.36 2.67 -3.09
N LYS A 43 -11.52 3.18 -2.65
CA LYS A 43 -11.67 3.82 -1.33
C LYS A 43 -11.70 2.83 -0.16
N THR A 44 -12.00 1.56 -0.42
CA THR A 44 -12.20 0.50 0.58
C THR A 44 -11.63 -0.82 0.09
N GLY A 45 -11.57 -1.84 0.95
CA GLY A 45 -11.24 -3.21 0.52
C GLY A 45 -9.75 -3.59 0.62
N LEU A 46 -8.93 -2.78 1.29
CA LEU A 46 -7.57 -3.17 1.67
C LEU A 46 -7.55 -3.48 3.16
N THR A 47 -7.18 -4.71 3.51
CA THR A 47 -6.94 -5.14 4.89
C THR A 47 -5.47 -5.49 5.06
N VAL A 48 -4.83 -4.96 6.10
CA VAL A 48 -3.40 -5.19 6.40
C VAL A 48 -3.24 -5.56 7.86
N GLY A 49 -2.76 -6.78 8.10
CA GLY A 49 -2.52 -7.33 9.42
C GLY A 49 -1.35 -6.71 10.17
N ALA A 50 -1.23 -7.09 11.44
CA ALA A 50 -0.17 -6.59 12.34
C ALA A 50 1.23 -6.95 11.81
N HIS A 51 2.20 -6.05 12.04
CA HIS A 51 3.61 -6.23 11.66
C HIS A 51 3.86 -6.48 10.16
N SER A 52 2.87 -6.23 9.31
CA SER A 52 3.01 -6.34 7.87
C SER A 52 3.64 -5.09 7.29
N VAL A 53 4.41 -5.25 6.21
CA VAL A 53 5.14 -4.16 5.56
C VAL A 53 4.79 -4.11 4.09
N ILE A 54 4.31 -2.95 3.63
CA ILE A 54 4.12 -2.67 2.21
C ILE A 54 5.23 -1.73 1.77
N ASN A 55 6.10 -2.22 0.90
CA ASN A 55 7.27 -1.48 0.44
C ASN A 55 6.91 -0.46 -0.64
N TYR A 56 7.85 0.42 -1.00
CA TYR A 56 7.64 1.51 -1.96
C TYR A 56 7.04 1.04 -3.29
N GLY A 57 6.33 1.93 -3.97
CA GLY A 57 5.93 1.68 -5.37
C GLY A 57 4.86 0.61 -5.58
N CYS A 58 4.22 0.09 -4.53
CA CYS A 58 3.17 -0.92 -4.70
C CYS A 58 1.88 -0.31 -5.26
N PHE A 59 1.23 -1.04 -6.16
CA PHE A 59 -0.04 -0.67 -6.78
C PHE A 59 -1.11 -1.69 -6.38
N PHE A 60 -2.15 -1.20 -5.72
CA PHE A 60 -3.34 -1.99 -5.38
C PHE A 60 -4.50 -1.48 -6.22
N ASP A 61 -4.95 -2.30 -7.16
CA ASP A 61 -6.13 -1.96 -7.98
C ASP A 61 -7.41 -1.97 -7.12
N LEU A 62 -7.50 -2.94 -6.20
CA LEU A 62 -8.63 -3.15 -5.30
C LEU A 62 -9.98 -3.33 -6.02
N GLY A 63 -9.96 -3.90 -7.23
CA GLY A 63 -11.18 -4.35 -7.93
C GLY A 63 -11.96 -5.41 -7.14
N ALA A 64 -11.26 -6.20 -6.32
CA ALA A 64 -11.80 -7.03 -5.25
C ALA A 64 -11.08 -6.74 -3.93
N ALA A 65 -11.59 -7.28 -2.83
CA ALA A 65 -10.99 -7.09 -1.51
C ALA A 65 -9.62 -7.79 -1.39
N THR A 66 -8.58 -7.05 -1.05
CA THR A 66 -7.23 -7.57 -0.78
C THR A 66 -6.99 -7.65 0.71
N THR A 67 -6.58 -8.82 1.20
CA THR A 67 -6.19 -9.02 2.60
C THR A 67 -4.74 -9.47 2.68
N LEU A 68 -3.90 -8.67 3.35
CA LEU A 68 -2.58 -9.06 3.82
C LEU A 68 -2.70 -9.54 5.26
N GLY A 69 -2.31 -10.79 5.52
CA GLY A 69 -2.26 -11.35 6.87
C GLY A 69 -1.24 -10.65 7.77
N ALA A 70 -1.12 -11.09 9.02
CA ALA A 70 -0.10 -10.59 9.94
C ALA A 70 1.30 -11.08 9.56
N GLY A 71 2.32 -10.23 9.71
CA GLY A 71 3.73 -10.54 9.41
C GLY A 71 4.04 -10.66 7.92
N VAL A 72 3.18 -10.16 7.04
CA VAL A 72 3.34 -10.25 5.58
C VAL A 72 4.15 -9.07 5.05
N GLY A 73 5.19 -9.34 4.27
CA GLY A 73 5.96 -8.33 3.56
C GLY A 73 5.65 -8.34 2.05
N VAL A 74 5.15 -7.21 1.53
CA VAL A 74 5.07 -6.98 0.08
C VAL A 74 6.30 -6.19 -0.33
N LEU A 75 7.22 -6.84 -1.04
CA LEU A 75 8.47 -6.26 -1.47
C LEU A 75 8.39 -5.81 -2.93
N GLN A 76 8.94 -4.63 -3.21
CA GLN A 76 9.13 -4.17 -4.58
C GLN A 76 10.14 -5.07 -5.28
N ARG A 77 9.75 -5.69 -6.39
CA ARG A 77 10.69 -6.43 -7.24
C ARG A 77 11.31 -5.46 -8.25
N CYS A 78 12.58 -5.11 -8.05
CA CYS A 78 13.37 -4.40 -9.05
C CYS A 78 13.98 -5.42 -10.02
N SER A 79 13.68 -5.32 -11.31
CA SER A 79 14.27 -6.17 -12.35
C SER A 79 15.08 -5.32 -13.35
N GLY A 80 16.41 -5.32 -13.20
CA GLY A 80 17.40 -4.92 -14.23
C GLY A 80 17.51 -3.42 -14.57
N PRO A 81 18.66 -2.98 -15.15
CA PRO A 81 18.82 -1.62 -15.70
C PRO A 81 18.21 -1.49 -17.11
N PRO A 82 17.69 -0.31 -17.52
CA PRO A 82 17.55 0.94 -16.77
C PRO A 82 16.39 0.83 -15.78
N ILE A 83 16.48 1.52 -14.64
CA ILE A 83 15.61 1.32 -13.46
C ILE A 83 14.17 1.80 -13.75
N SER A 84 13.42 1.05 -14.55
CA SER A 84 11.97 1.07 -14.59
C SER A 84 11.50 0.05 -13.57
N CYS A 85 11.30 0.50 -12.33
CA CYS A 85 10.67 -0.29 -11.28
C CYS A 85 9.23 -0.59 -11.71
N PRO A 86 8.86 -1.85 -12.05
CA PRO A 86 7.45 -2.15 -12.22
C PRO A 86 6.78 -1.96 -10.85
N HIS A 87 5.73 -1.15 -10.81
CA HIS A 87 4.86 -1.11 -9.64
C HIS A 87 4.42 -2.56 -9.35
N VAL A 88 4.59 -3.04 -8.11
CA VAL A 88 4.06 -4.37 -7.74
C VAL A 88 2.55 -4.25 -7.80
N MET A 89 1.97 -4.76 -8.88
CA MET A 89 0.54 -4.71 -9.14
C MET A 89 -0.10 -5.92 -8.48
N ILE A 90 -0.77 -5.70 -7.36
CA ILE A 90 -1.63 -6.73 -6.75
C ILE A 90 -3.00 -6.58 -7.41
N ILE A 91 -3.19 -7.34 -8.48
CA ILE A 91 -4.50 -7.54 -9.13
C ILE A 91 -5.22 -8.63 -8.34
N THR A 92 -6.31 -8.25 -7.69
CA THR A 92 -7.23 -9.24 -7.14
C THR A 92 -7.98 -9.93 -8.28
N PRO A 93 -8.22 -11.26 -8.21
CA PRO A 93 -8.97 -11.99 -9.22
C PRO A 93 -10.42 -11.51 -9.35
#